data_AF-A0A1V5VCV6-F1
#
_entry.id   AF-A0A1V5VCV6-F1
#
_cell.length_a   1.000
_cell.length_b   1.000
_cell.length_c   1.000
_cell.angle_alpha   90.00
_cell.angle_beta   90.00
_cell.angle_gamma   90.00
#
_symmetry.space_group_name_H-M   'P 1'
#
loop_
_entity.id
_entity.type
_entity.pdbx_description
1 polymer ?
#
loop_
_entity_poly.entity_id
_entity_poly.type
_entity_poly.pdbx_seq_one_letter_code
_entity_poly.pdbx_strand_id
1 'polypeptide(L)'
;MKKTCLYLGLLAVLPLAGMEPMMKTVDKELKRDSRVLREKQWNISFGSSGMVLRNLVDLDGGRLIRQKWGDYFFGLSHGSVNNGSWCGWNFFSCAGTDGKSIPENSPVRKVTLVKFSDGSAADFLWDGLSIRMIQFSGVKDWVFMRVKSAAPLKSVIFRAWPGGAHWEAPGRERRLKIADKDFDLTRKQVDIPLERNGLALYNRNYSEEYGNYLVFEADKYDKLTGYSDNSVSLTFFPKKDQGEFHFALGYFFKEPPADAISRFLVERLPNIEKMLRTIDWNPAVDVSSFESGLQQTRLLLSKLDPGAGTAFSSELELIEKAFRKARSENDASGCAEAQENLRKLRVRIGEQGLARFR
;
A
#
# COMPACT_ATOMS: atom_id res chain seq x y z
N MET A 1 35.37 -11.45 -38.14
CA MET A 1 35.47 -11.02 -36.72
C MET A 1 34.64 -9.75 -36.42
N LYS A 2 33.37 -9.64 -36.85
CA LYS A 2 32.47 -8.50 -36.53
C LYS A 2 31.24 -8.88 -35.69
N LYS A 3 31.03 -10.17 -35.41
CA LYS A 3 29.86 -10.66 -34.67
C LYS A 3 30.05 -10.71 -33.15
N THR A 4 31.29 -10.67 -32.66
CA THR A 4 31.60 -10.84 -31.22
C THR A 4 31.52 -9.53 -30.42
N CYS A 5 31.67 -8.36 -31.05
CA CYS A 5 31.55 -7.06 -30.35
C CYS A 5 30.11 -6.60 -30.11
N LEU A 6 29.11 -7.13 -30.84
CA LEU A 6 27.69 -6.77 -30.59
C LEU A 6 27.11 -7.45 -29.34
N TYR A 7 27.68 -8.60 -28.92
CA TYR A 7 27.23 -9.33 -27.73
C TYR A 7 27.49 -8.55 -26.44
N LEU A 8 28.62 -7.84 -26.33
CA LEU A 8 28.96 -7.03 -25.16
C LEU A 8 28.10 -5.75 -25.04
N GLY A 9 27.65 -5.19 -26.17
CA GLY A 9 26.81 -3.98 -26.20
C GLY A 9 25.32 -4.19 -25.87
N LEU A 10 24.82 -5.43 -25.98
CA LEU A 10 23.47 -5.82 -25.55
C LEU A 10 23.47 -6.40 -24.12
N LEU A 11 24.54 -7.11 -23.72
CA LEU A 11 24.71 -7.59 -22.35
C LEU A 11 24.98 -6.46 -21.34
N ALA A 12 25.60 -5.35 -21.75
CA ALA A 12 25.76 -4.17 -20.90
C ALA A 12 24.47 -3.33 -20.73
N VAL A 13 23.40 -3.61 -21.48
CA VAL A 13 22.08 -2.95 -21.34
C VAL A 13 21.05 -3.88 -20.68
N LEU A 14 21.50 -5.04 -20.18
CA LEU A 14 20.74 -6.01 -19.39
C LEU A 14 20.78 -5.82 -17.85
N PRO A 15 21.08 -4.67 -17.21
CA PRO A 15 20.70 -4.50 -15.81
C PRO A 15 19.20 -4.15 -15.69
N LEU A 16 18.35 -4.68 -16.58
CA LEU A 16 16.89 -4.63 -16.48
C LEU A 16 16.32 -5.80 -15.67
N ALA A 17 17.14 -6.77 -15.26
CA ALA A 17 16.73 -7.91 -14.43
C ALA A 17 16.94 -7.70 -12.92
N GLY A 18 17.51 -6.57 -12.49
CA GLY A 18 17.95 -6.36 -11.10
C GLY A 18 17.04 -5.49 -10.22
N MET A 19 16.03 -4.82 -10.77
CA MET A 19 15.08 -4.04 -9.98
C MET A 19 13.70 -4.66 -10.15
N GLU A 20 13.26 -5.42 -9.14
CA GLU A 20 11.87 -5.84 -9.07
C GLU A 20 10.97 -4.60 -9.16
N PRO A 21 9.94 -4.63 -10.03
CA PRO A 21 9.01 -3.51 -10.12
C PRO A 21 8.35 -3.32 -8.75
N MET A 22 8.42 -2.11 -8.22
CA MET A 22 7.79 -1.77 -6.95
C MET A 22 6.26 -1.93 -6.97
N MET A 23 5.67 -2.10 -8.14
CA MET A 23 4.30 -2.57 -8.29
C MET A 23 4.24 -3.63 -9.38
N LYS A 24 3.80 -4.84 -9.00
CA LYS A 24 3.50 -5.94 -9.93
C LYS A 24 1.99 -6.14 -9.98
N THR A 25 1.43 -6.04 -11.19
CA THR A 25 0.01 -6.32 -11.44
C THR A 25 -0.14 -7.71 -12.04
N VAL A 26 -1.04 -8.52 -11.48
CA VAL A 26 -1.52 -9.77 -12.05
C VAL A 26 -2.94 -9.52 -12.53
N ASP A 27 -3.20 -9.79 -13.80
CA ASP A 27 -4.52 -9.65 -14.41
C ASP A 27 -4.77 -10.89 -15.27
N LYS A 28 -5.71 -11.73 -14.85
CA LYS A 28 -5.99 -13.01 -15.52
C LYS A 28 -7.46 -13.36 -15.45
N GLU A 29 -7.93 -14.04 -16.48
CA GLU A 29 -9.23 -14.69 -16.48
C GLU A 29 -9.12 -16.09 -15.87
N LEU A 30 -10.15 -16.51 -15.14
CA LEU A 30 -10.25 -17.84 -14.55
C LEU A 30 -11.69 -18.35 -14.64
N LYS A 31 -11.86 -19.65 -14.80
CA LYS A 31 -13.18 -20.29 -14.80
C LYS A 31 -13.47 -20.88 -13.42
N ARG A 32 -14.62 -20.55 -12.84
CA ARG A 32 -15.09 -21.08 -11.54
C ARG A 32 -16.60 -21.28 -11.58
N ASP A 33 -17.06 -22.48 -11.24
CA ASP A 33 -18.49 -22.82 -11.14
C ASP A 33 -19.29 -22.37 -12.39
N SER A 34 -18.75 -22.68 -13.57
CA SER A 34 -19.27 -22.31 -14.90
C SER A 34 -19.30 -20.80 -15.23
N ARG A 35 -18.69 -19.94 -14.41
CA ARG A 35 -18.52 -18.50 -14.68
C ARG A 35 -17.12 -18.17 -15.13
N VAL A 36 -16.98 -17.12 -15.94
CA VAL A 36 -15.70 -16.51 -16.27
C VAL A 36 -15.48 -15.32 -15.36
N LEU A 37 -14.46 -15.41 -14.52
CA LEU A 37 -14.08 -14.38 -13.56
C LEU A 37 -12.77 -13.74 -13.99
N ARG A 38 -12.58 -12.47 -13.65
CA ARG A 38 -11.31 -11.77 -13.82
C ARG A 38 -10.73 -11.43 -12.46
N GLU A 39 -9.53 -11.96 -12.22
CA GLU A 39 -8.73 -11.62 -11.06
C GLU A 39 -7.79 -10.48 -11.42
N LYS A 40 -7.84 -9.42 -10.63
CA LYS A 40 -6.87 -8.34 -10.68
C LYS A 40 -6.21 -8.18 -9.31
N GLN A 41 -4.90 -8.34 -9.26
CA GLN A 41 -4.10 -8.22 -8.04
C GLN A 41 -2.95 -7.26 -8.23
N TRP A 42 -2.75 -6.37 -7.28
CA TRP A 42 -1.62 -5.47 -7.18
C TRP A 42 -0.76 -5.89 -6.00
N ASN A 43 0.50 -6.22 -6.27
CA ASN A 43 1.52 -6.42 -5.25
C ASN A 43 2.41 -5.19 -5.28
N ILE A 44 2.44 -4.45 -4.17
CA ILE A 44 3.08 -3.15 -4.09
C ILE A 44 4.13 -3.21 -2.99
N SER A 45 5.35 -2.79 -3.31
CA SER A 45 6.45 -2.63 -2.38
C SER A 45 6.82 -1.16 -2.35
N PHE A 46 6.68 -0.51 -1.20
CA PHE A 46 7.05 0.89 -1.01
C PHE A 46 7.88 0.98 0.26
N GLY A 47 9.16 1.32 0.09
CA GLY A 47 10.19 1.23 1.13
C GLY A 47 10.32 -0.17 1.73
N SER A 48 10.13 -0.30 3.05
CA SER A 48 10.16 -1.58 3.77
C SER A 48 8.78 -2.25 3.90
N SER A 49 7.72 -1.59 3.43
CA SER A 49 6.35 -2.10 3.52
C SER A 49 5.93 -2.78 2.21
N GLY A 50 5.12 -3.84 2.36
CA GLY A 50 4.45 -4.52 1.26
C GLY A 50 2.94 -4.39 1.37
N MET A 51 2.25 -4.31 0.25
CA MET A 51 0.78 -4.35 0.19
C MET A 51 0.32 -5.28 -0.90
N VAL A 52 -0.83 -5.91 -0.65
CA VAL A 52 -1.54 -6.74 -1.62
C VAL A 52 -2.98 -6.27 -1.68
N LEU A 53 -3.42 -5.83 -2.86
CA LEU A 53 -4.82 -5.60 -3.16
C LEU A 53 -5.26 -6.62 -4.19
N ARG A 54 -6.34 -7.37 -3.92
CA ARG A 54 -6.91 -8.36 -4.83
C ARG A 54 -8.40 -8.14 -4.99
N ASN A 55 -8.86 -8.08 -6.23
CA ASN A 55 -10.25 -8.01 -6.61
C ASN A 55 -10.57 -9.16 -7.57
N LEU A 56 -11.65 -9.88 -7.31
CA LEU A 56 -12.22 -10.86 -8.22
C LEU A 56 -13.57 -10.34 -8.74
N VAL A 57 -13.69 -10.18 -10.06
CA VAL A 57 -14.88 -9.61 -10.70
C VAL A 57 -15.53 -10.64 -11.62
N ASP A 58 -16.86 -10.73 -11.58
CA ASP A 58 -17.66 -11.49 -12.55
C ASP A 58 -17.71 -10.71 -13.88
N LEU A 59 -17.22 -11.29 -14.97
CA LEU A 59 -17.17 -10.59 -16.26
C LEU A 59 -18.56 -10.36 -16.85
N ASP A 60 -19.51 -11.25 -16.58
CA ASP A 60 -20.87 -11.17 -17.12
C ASP A 60 -21.72 -10.10 -16.40
N GLY A 61 -21.33 -9.71 -15.18
CA GLY A 61 -22.09 -8.79 -14.33
C GLY A 61 -21.33 -7.57 -13.82
N GLY A 62 -20.02 -7.49 -14.01
CA GLY A 62 -19.15 -6.41 -13.50
C GLY A 62 -19.10 -6.32 -11.97
N ARG A 63 -19.63 -7.32 -11.24
CA ARG A 63 -19.75 -7.31 -9.77
C ARG A 63 -18.55 -7.99 -9.12
N LEU A 64 -18.14 -7.49 -7.96
CA LEU A 64 -17.16 -8.20 -7.13
C LEU A 64 -17.75 -9.52 -6.63
N ILE A 65 -16.97 -10.58 -6.74
CA ILE A 65 -17.25 -11.89 -6.18
C ILE A 65 -16.58 -11.99 -4.82
N ARG A 66 -17.31 -12.48 -3.80
CA ARG A 66 -16.85 -12.59 -2.40
C ARG A 66 -17.41 -13.80 -1.66
N GLN A 67 -17.45 -14.94 -2.33
CA GLN A 67 -18.09 -16.15 -1.80
C GLN A 67 -17.15 -16.99 -0.95
N LYS A 68 -15.83 -16.90 -1.18
CA LYS A 68 -14.82 -17.72 -0.52
C LYS A 68 -13.67 -16.85 -0.01
N TRP A 69 -12.94 -17.37 0.98
CA TRP A 69 -11.70 -16.74 1.44
C TRP A 69 -10.74 -16.56 0.26
N GLY A 70 -10.11 -15.39 0.20
CA GLY A 70 -9.21 -15.01 -0.88
C GLY A 70 -9.87 -14.34 -2.08
N ASP A 71 -11.18 -14.30 -2.20
CA ASP A 71 -11.86 -13.57 -3.29
C ASP A 71 -11.57 -12.05 -3.25
N TYR A 72 -11.25 -11.52 -2.07
CA TYR A 72 -10.83 -10.13 -1.85
C TYR A 72 -9.72 -10.08 -0.80
N PHE A 73 -8.70 -9.25 -1.05
CA PHE A 73 -7.70 -8.88 -0.05
C PHE A 73 -7.38 -7.40 -0.17
N PHE A 74 -7.22 -6.74 0.97
CA PHE A 74 -6.52 -5.48 1.09
C PHE A 74 -5.59 -5.56 2.28
N GLY A 75 -4.40 -6.11 2.03
CA GLY A 75 -3.42 -6.50 3.04
C GLY A 75 -2.24 -5.54 3.13
N LEU A 76 -1.75 -5.34 4.34
CA LEU A 76 -0.52 -4.59 4.64
C LEU A 76 0.46 -5.51 5.37
N SER A 77 1.64 -5.70 4.79
CA SER A 77 2.79 -6.32 5.42
C SER A 77 3.75 -5.23 5.87
N HIS A 78 3.68 -4.86 7.14
CA HIS A 78 4.52 -3.84 7.75
C HIS A 78 4.93 -4.28 9.15
N GLY A 79 6.23 -4.46 9.36
CA GLY A 79 6.77 -5.06 10.59
C GLY A 79 6.46 -6.55 10.75
N SER A 80 6.25 -7.27 9.65
CA SER A 80 5.85 -8.68 9.66
C SER A 80 6.94 -9.59 10.21
N VAL A 81 6.68 -10.17 11.37
CA VAL A 81 7.50 -11.24 11.94
C VAL A 81 6.61 -12.36 12.46
N ASN A 82 6.86 -13.60 12.00
CA ASN A 82 5.95 -14.72 12.19
C ASN A 82 4.51 -14.34 11.76
N ASN A 83 3.52 -14.61 12.60
CA ASN A 83 2.12 -14.20 12.41
C ASN A 83 1.82 -12.80 12.97
N GLY A 84 2.83 -12.04 13.43
CA GLY A 84 2.67 -10.72 14.03
C GLY A 84 2.83 -9.58 13.02
N SER A 85 1.79 -8.76 12.80
CA SER A 85 1.81 -7.56 11.95
C SER A 85 0.44 -6.89 11.85
N TRP A 86 0.37 -5.75 11.16
CA TRP A 86 -0.86 -5.34 10.48
C TRP A 86 -1.41 -6.48 9.61
N CYS A 87 -2.73 -6.60 9.49
CA CYS A 87 -3.31 -7.78 8.85
C CYS A 87 -2.96 -7.88 7.36
N GLY A 88 -2.15 -8.88 6.99
CA GLY A 88 -1.78 -9.16 5.60
C GLY A 88 -2.93 -9.59 4.68
N TRP A 89 -4.15 -9.79 5.21
CA TRP A 89 -5.33 -10.15 4.43
C TRP A 89 -6.29 -8.96 4.22
N ASN A 90 -6.73 -8.33 5.31
CA ASN A 90 -7.70 -7.22 5.29
C ASN A 90 -7.41 -6.25 6.45
N PHE A 91 -6.30 -5.52 6.38
CA PHE A 91 -5.89 -4.58 7.44
C PHE A 91 -6.82 -3.38 7.57
N PHE A 92 -7.52 -3.02 6.49
CA PHE A 92 -8.37 -1.84 6.45
C PHE A 92 -9.73 -2.13 5.79
N SER A 93 -10.77 -1.50 6.31
CA SER A 93 -12.10 -1.45 5.71
C SER A 93 -12.80 -0.17 6.16
N CYS A 94 -13.69 0.38 5.35
CA CYS A 94 -14.55 1.49 5.79
C CYS A 94 -15.95 1.30 5.24
N ALA A 95 -16.96 1.58 6.06
CA ALA A 95 -18.35 1.40 5.72
C ALA A 95 -19.03 2.73 5.40
N GLY A 96 -19.82 2.75 4.33
CA GLY A 96 -20.74 3.85 4.06
C GLY A 96 -21.88 3.90 5.09
N THR A 97 -22.74 4.91 4.98
CA THR A 97 -23.91 5.06 5.86
C THR A 97 -24.88 3.86 5.79
N ASP A 98 -24.89 3.13 4.67
CA ASP A 98 -25.63 1.88 4.47
C ASP A 98 -25.05 0.68 5.25
N GLY A 99 -23.89 0.87 5.90
CA GLY A 99 -23.19 -0.15 6.67
C GLY A 99 -22.38 -1.14 5.82
N LYS A 100 -22.33 -0.97 4.50
CA LYS A 100 -21.55 -1.85 3.62
C LYS A 100 -20.15 -1.30 3.46
N SER A 101 -19.17 -2.21 3.48
CA SER A 101 -17.77 -1.85 3.23
C SER A 101 -17.57 -1.36 1.80
N ILE A 102 -17.03 -0.15 1.62
CA ILE A 102 -16.78 0.41 0.27
C ILE A 102 -15.68 -0.38 -0.45
N PRO A 103 -14.46 -0.58 0.12
CA PRO A 103 -13.39 -1.29 -0.58
C PRO A 103 -13.76 -2.71 -0.97
N GLU A 104 -14.64 -3.33 -0.18
CA GLU A 104 -15.04 -4.71 -0.38
C GLU A 104 -16.32 -4.89 -1.24
N ASN A 105 -17.06 -3.82 -1.54
CA ASN A 105 -18.25 -3.88 -2.41
C ASN A 105 -18.10 -3.12 -3.73
N SER A 106 -17.02 -2.35 -3.90
CA SER A 106 -16.66 -1.69 -5.15
C SER A 106 -15.28 -2.14 -5.64
N PRO A 107 -15.10 -2.43 -6.94
CA PRO A 107 -13.76 -2.64 -7.47
C PRO A 107 -12.93 -1.37 -7.31
N VAL A 108 -11.63 -1.54 -7.08
CA VAL A 108 -10.69 -0.41 -7.13
C VAL A 108 -10.60 0.08 -8.58
N ARG A 109 -10.76 1.38 -8.79
CA ARG A 109 -10.69 2.05 -10.09
C ARG A 109 -9.25 2.24 -10.52
N LYS A 110 -8.42 2.72 -9.59
CA LYS A 110 -7.03 3.10 -9.88
C LYS A 110 -6.13 2.76 -8.70
N VAL A 111 -4.95 2.25 -9.02
CA VAL A 111 -3.86 2.04 -8.08
C VAL A 111 -2.63 2.70 -8.68
N THR A 112 -2.01 3.63 -7.96
CA THR A 112 -0.77 4.28 -8.40
C THR A 112 0.29 4.20 -7.34
N LEU A 113 1.54 4.17 -7.78
CA LEU A 113 2.71 4.19 -6.91
C LEU A 113 3.68 5.23 -7.46
N VAL A 114 4.09 6.16 -6.62
CA VAL A 114 5.07 7.20 -6.96
C VAL A 114 6.19 7.23 -5.95
N LYS A 115 7.40 7.53 -6.44
CA LYS A 115 8.53 7.93 -5.60
C LYS A 115 8.58 9.44 -5.49
N PHE A 116 9.08 9.92 -4.38
CA PHE A 116 9.48 11.32 -4.17
C PHE A 116 10.82 11.33 -3.42
N SER A 117 11.41 12.51 -3.26
CA SER A 117 12.78 12.66 -2.75
C SER A 117 13.04 11.99 -1.39
N ASP A 118 12.03 11.96 -0.52
CA ASP A 118 12.13 11.41 0.84
C ASP A 118 11.24 10.17 1.05
N GLY A 119 10.80 9.48 -0.01
CA GLY A 119 9.96 8.30 0.20
C GLY A 119 9.16 7.82 -1.00
N SER A 120 8.07 7.15 -0.70
CA SER A 120 7.16 6.61 -1.72
C SER A 120 5.72 6.69 -1.24
N ALA A 121 4.80 6.91 -2.18
CA ALA A 121 3.37 7.01 -1.93
C ALA A 121 2.59 6.06 -2.84
N ALA A 122 1.67 5.29 -2.25
CA ALA A 122 0.72 4.45 -2.94
C ALA A 122 -0.69 5.03 -2.81
N ASP A 123 -1.41 5.13 -3.91
CA ASP A 123 -2.81 5.57 -3.95
C ASP A 123 -3.72 4.44 -4.39
N PHE A 124 -4.87 4.36 -3.74
CA PHE A 124 -5.94 3.44 -4.05
C PHE A 124 -7.24 4.24 -4.16
N LEU A 125 -7.88 4.17 -5.32
CA LEU A 125 -9.07 4.94 -5.63
C LEU A 125 -10.25 4.01 -5.90
N TRP A 126 -11.31 4.17 -5.14
CA TRP A 126 -12.65 3.61 -5.36
C TRP A 126 -13.63 4.74 -5.68
N ASP A 127 -14.85 4.37 -6.08
CA ASP A 127 -15.91 5.34 -6.24
C ASP A 127 -16.27 5.95 -4.86
N GLY A 128 -16.03 7.25 -4.69
CA GLY A 128 -16.31 7.98 -3.46
C GLY A 128 -15.34 7.72 -2.29
N LEU A 129 -14.22 7.03 -2.52
CA LEU A 129 -13.20 6.77 -1.50
C LEU A 129 -11.79 6.79 -2.12
N SER A 130 -10.88 7.55 -1.52
CA SER A 130 -9.46 7.54 -1.86
C SER A 130 -8.61 7.25 -0.63
N ILE A 131 -7.65 6.35 -0.77
CA ILE A 131 -6.66 6.04 0.26
C ILE A 131 -5.28 6.35 -0.30
N ARG A 132 -4.54 7.22 0.39
CA ARG A 132 -3.11 7.46 0.12
C ARG A 132 -2.30 6.91 1.28
N MET A 133 -1.28 6.14 0.98
CA MET A 133 -0.31 5.62 1.95
C MET A 133 1.08 6.12 1.60
N ILE A 134 1.81 6.65 2.57
CA ILE A 134 3.14 7.22 2.41
C ILE A 134 4.10 6.53 3.38
N GLN A 135 5.26 6.12 2.89
CA GLN A 135 6.38 5.76 3.75
C GLN A 135 7.56 6.68 3.47
N PHE A 136 8.04 7.35 4.53
CA PHE A 136 9.20 8.22 4.47
C PHE A 136 10.49 7.45 4.72
N SER A 137 11.54 7.78 3.97
CA SER A 137 12.85 7.11 4.04
C SER A 137 13.52 7.33 5.40
N GLY A 138 13.31 8.50 6.02
CA GLY A 138 13.81 8.81 7.36
C GLY A 138 13.06 8.14 8.52
N VAL A 139 11.85 7.60 8.28
CA VAL A 139 10.96 7.08 9.35
C VAL A 139 10.37 5.72 8.93
N LYS A 140 11.25 4.76 8.61
CA LYS A 140 10.88 3.48 7.97
C LYS A 140 9.99 2.57 8.82
N ASP A 141 9.96 2.74 10.15
CA ASP A 141 9.09 1.94 11.02
C ASP A 141 7.61 2.35 10.93
N TRP A 142 7.30 3.41 10.18
CA TRP A 142 5.97 4.02 10.11
C TRP A 142 5.45 4.10 8.68
N VAL A 143 4.16 3.83 8.52
CA VAL A 143 3.39 4.11 7.31
C VAL A 143 2.29 5.09 7.66
N PHE A 144 2.22 6.19 6.91
CA PHE A 144 1.19 7.21 7.08
C PHE A 144 0.07 6.98 6.08
N MET A 145 -1.17 7.08 6.53
CA MET A 145 -2.35 6.79 5.74
C MET A 145 -3.35 7.93 5.82
N ARG A 146 -3.80 8.40 4.66
CA ARG A 146 -4.88 9.37 4.51
C ARG A 146 -6.05 8.70 3.82
N VAL A 147 -7.21 8.76 4.45
CA VAL A 147 -8.47 8.29 3.91
C VAL A 147 -9.33 9.51 3.62
N LYS A 148 -9.76 9.70 2.37
CA LYS A 148 -10.80 10.68 2.03
C LYS A 148 -12.03 9.97 1.49
N SER A 149 -13.21 10.38 1.92
CA SER A 149 -14.47 9.93 1.36
C SER A 149 -15.31 11.09 0.88
N ALA A 150 -16.01 10.90 -0.24
CA ALA A 150 -16.93 11.89 -0.80
C ALA A 150 -18.25 11.97 -0.02
N ALA A 151 -18.58 10.95 0.76
CA ALA A 151 -19.78 10.87 1.58
C ALA A 151 -19.41 10.50 3.03
N PRO A 152 -20.28 10.81 4.02
CA PRO A 152 -20.04 10.42 5.40
C PRO A 152 -19.84 8.91 5.55
N LEU A 153 -18.86 8.53 6.37
CA LEU A 153 -18.60 7.14 6.70
C LEU A 153 -19.30 6.76 8.01
N LYS A 154 -19.88 5.56 8.06
CA LYS A 154 -20.40 4.98 9.30
C LYS A 154 -19.27 4.50 10.21
N SER A 155 -18.24 3.89 9.61
CA SER A 155 -17.10 3.40 10.37
C SER A 155 -15.84 3.27 9.53
N VAL A 156 -14.69 3.34 10.22
CA VAL A 156 -13.37 3.02 9.71
C VAL A 156 -12.79 1.91 10.58
N ILE A 157 -12.32 0.83 9.96
CA ILE A 157 -11.92 -0.39 10.66
C ILE A 157 -10.47 -0.74 10.31
N PHE A 158 -9.66 -0.94 11.35
CA PHE A 158 -8.31 -1.50 11.24
C PHE A 158 -8.24 -2.90 11.84
N ARG A 159 -7.44 -3.78 11.24
CA ARG A 159 -7.18 -5.13 11.75
C ARG A 159 -5.69 -5.40 11.88
N ALA A 160 -5.30 -5.98 13.01
CA ALA A 160 -3.93 -6.32 13.32
C ALA A 160 -3.83 -7.68 14.03
N TRP A 161 -2.65 -8.28 13.93
CA TRP A 161 -2.21 -9.46 14.64
C TRP A 161 -1.04 -9.04 15.54
N PRO A 162 -1.29 -8.49 16.73
CA PRO A 162 -0.24 -7.93 17.57
C PRO A 162 0.44 -9.03 18.39
N GLY A 163 0.93 -10.09 17.72
CA GLY A 163 1.22 -11.34 18.41
C GLY A 163 0.85 -12.58 17.62
N GLY A 164 1.66 -13.63 17.70
CA GLY A 164 1.61 -14.87 16.95
C GLY A 164 1.37 -16.06 17.87
N ALA A 165 0.69 -15.84 18.99
CA ALA A 165 0.55 -16.85 20.00
C ALA A 165 -0.06 -18.12 19.40
N HIS A 166 0.69 -19.20 19.63
CA HIS A 166 0.27 -20.56 19.48
C HIS A 166 -1.09 -20.73 20.17
N TRP A 167 -1.97 -21.57 19.62
CA TRP A 167 -3.33 -21.76 20.13
C TRP A 167 -3.38 -22.42 21.53
N GLU A 168 -2.22 -22.79 22.08
CA GLU A 168 -2.04 -23.46 23.36
C GLU A 168 -2.03 -22.49 24.55
N ALA A 169 -2.34 -23.02 25.74
CA ALA A 169 -2.38 -22.27 27.00
C ALA A 169 -1.00 -21.63 27.32
N PRO A 170 -0.94 -20.41 27.87
CA PRO A 170 -2.04 -19.61 28.42
C PRO A 170 -2.95 -18.89 27.40
N GLY A 171 -2.82 -19.16 26.10
CA GLY A 171 -3.72 -18.64 25.06
C GLY A 171 -3.42 -17.18 24.70
N ARG A 172 -4.19 -16.60 23.78
CA ARG A 172 -3.93 -15.24 23.25
C ARG A 172 -4.51 -14.17 24.18
N GLU A 173 -3.72 -13.56 25.08
CA GLU A 173 -4.15 -12.37 25.85
C GLU A 173 -3.89 -11.10 25.03
N ARG A 174 -4.88 -10.73 24.22
CA ARG A 174 -4.77 -9.59 23.30
C ARG A 174 -5.06 -8.31 24.05
N ARG A 175 -4.10 -7.39 24.04
CA ARG A 175 -4.15 -6.17 24.83
C ARG A 175 -4.08 -4.92 23.96
N LEU A 176 -4.68 -3.85 24.46
CA LEU A 176 -4.60 -2.51 23.91
C LEU A 176 -4.20 -1.56 25.04
N LYS A 177 -3.06 -0.89 24.86
CA LYS A 177 -2.54 0.09 25.81
C LYS A 177 -2.71 1.51 25.26
N ILE A 178 -3.26 2.39 26.08
CA ILE A 178 -3.15 3.85 25.96
C ILE A 178 -2.38 4.37 27.18
N ALA A 179 -2.09 5.67 27.23
CA ALA A 179 -1.24 6.30 28.25
C ALA A 179 -1.56 5.83 29.69
N ASP A 180 -2.82 5.85 30.09
CA ASP A 180 -3.30 5.61 31.44
C ASP A 180 -4.03 4.28 31.63
N LYS A 181 -4.45 3.61 30.53
CA LYS A 181 -5.31 2.41 30.59
C LYS A 181 -4.74 1.27 29.76
N ASP A 182 -4.93 0.05 30.26
CA ASP A 182 -4.53 -1.20 29.63
C ASP A 182 -5.74 -2.13 29.56
N PHE A 183 -6.23 -2.35 28.34
CA PHE A 183 -7.45 -3.07 28.07
C PHE A 183 -7.12 -4.48 27.57
N ASP A 184 -7.67 -5.48 28.26
CA ASP A 184 -7.83 -6.81 27.67
C ASP A 184 -8.96 -6.76 26.63
N LEU A 185 -8.69 -7.25 25.43
CA LEU A 185 -9.66 -7.33 24.32
C LEU A 185 -10.10 -8.78 24.03
N THR A 186 -9.59 -9.75 24.79
CA THR A 186 -9.76 -11.18 24.51
C THR A 186 -11.23 -11.57 24.56
N ARG A 187 -11.81 -11.85 23.38
CA ARG A 187 -13.21 -12.26 23.19
C ARG A 187 -14.24 -11.27 23.76
N LYS A 188 -13.88 -9.98 23.83
CA LYS A 188 -14.79 -8.94 24.31
C LYS A 188 -14.59 -7.65 23.55
N GLN A 189 -15.69 -6.92 23.38
CA GLN A 189 -15.67 -5.58 22.83
C GLN A 189 -15.50 -4.57 23.96
N VAL A 190 -14.62 -3.59 23.75
CA VAL A 190 -14.29 -2.56 24.74
C VAL A 190 -14.36 -1.20 24.08
N ASP A 191 -15.03 -0.25 24.75
CA ASP A 191 -15.03 1.16 24.36
C ASP A 191 -13.71 1.81 24.82
N ILE A 192 -13.00 2.42 23.88
CA ILE A 192 -11.70 3.05 24.12
C ILE A 192 -11.89 4.56 24.21
N PRO A 193 -11.48 5.22 25.30
CA PRO A 193 -11.53 6.67 25.42
C PRO A 193 -10.73 7.37 24.32
N LEU A 194 -11.32 8.40 23.72
CA LEU A 194 -10.73 9.22 22.64
C LEU A 194 -9.99 10.45 23.20
N GLU A 195 -9.40 10.35 24.39
CA GLU A 195 -8.65 11.45 25.02
C GLU A 195 -7.22 11.59 24.46
N ARG A 196 -6.75 10.56 23.74
CA ARG A 196 -5.40 10.46 23.20
C ARG A 196 -5.44 10.02 21.74
N ASN A 197 -4.43 10.47 20.99
CA ASN A 197 -4.27 10.24 19.56
C ASN A 197 -3.44 8.98 19.25
N GLY A 198 -3.18 8.12 20.24
CA GLY A 198 -2.25 7.00 20.09
C GLY A 198 -2.60 5.81 20.95
N LEU A 199 -2.40 4.60 20.40
CA LEU A 199 -2.56 3.34 21.11
C LEU A 199 -1.52 2.31 20.64
N ALA A 200 -1.25 1.34 21.50
CA ALA A 200 -0.42 0.17 21.18
C ALA A 200 -1.24 -1.10 21.32
N LEU A 201 -1.06 -2.03 20.39
CA LEU A 201 -1.62 -3.37 20.41
C LEU A 201 -0.49 -4.36 20.65
N TYR A 202 -0.69 -5.28 21.60
CA TYR A 202 0.31 -6.29 21.92
C TYR A 202 -0.34 -7.55 22.49
N ASN A 203 0.47 -8.58 22.71
CA ASN A 203 0.09 -9.78 23.44
C ASN A 203 0.88 -9.84 24.74
N ARG A 204 0.23 -10.19 25.85
CA ARG A 204 0.86 -10.18 27.17
C ARG A 204 1.66 -11.44 27.49
N ASN A 205 1.65 -12.45 26.62
CA ASN A 205 2.38 -13.69 26.87
C ASN A 205 3.90 -13.50 26.88
N TYR A 206 4.56 -14.23 27.79
CA TYR A 206 5.94 -14.04 28.26
C TYR A 206 7.07 -14.09 27.20
N SER A 207 6.78 -14.38 25.94
CA SER A 207 7.78 -14.48 24.87
C SER A 207 7.49 -13.60 23.65
N GLU A 208 6.43 -12.80 23.67
CA GLU A 208 6.04 -11.99 22.51
C GLU A 208 6.61 -10.57 22.56
N GLU A 209 7.73 -10.39 21.88
CA GLU A 209 8.43 -9.12 21.74
C GLU A 209 8.01 -8.35 20.47
N TYR A 210 6.71 -8.30 20.20
CA TYR A 210 6.18 -7.69 18.99
C TYR A 210 4.75 -7.18 19.16
N GLY A 211 4.41 -6.15 18.39
CA GLY A 211 3.09 -5.53 18.41
C GLY A 211 2.98 -4.37 17.44
N ASN A 212 1.85 -3.68 17.48
CA ASN A 212 1.49 -2.63 16.53
C ASN A 212 1.23 -1.30 17.25
N TYR A 213 1.53 -0.19 16.59
CA TYR A 213 1.22 1.15 17.06
C TYR A 213 0.26 1.82 16.09
N LEU A 214 -0.76 2.50 16.60
CA LEU A 214 -1.64 3.32 15.78
C LEU A 214 -1.68 4.73 16.35
N VAL A 215 -1.42 5.72 15.50
CA VAL A 215 -1.63 7.15 15.78
C VAL A 215 -2.74 7.66 14.88
N PHE A 216 -3.63 8.50 15.39
CA PHE A 216 -4.83 9.00 14.70
C PHE A 216 -5.29 10.34 15.28
N GLU A 217 -6.17 11.05 14.58
CA GLU A 217 -6.75 12.32 15.06
C GLU A 217 -8.04 12.04 15.86
N ALA A 218 -7.95 11.93 17.19
CA ALA A 218 -9.05 11.49 18.04
C ALA A 218 -10.30 12.39 17.95
N ASP A 219 -10.09 13.69 17.69
CA ASP A 219 -11.13 14.70 17.56
C ASP A 219 -12.06 14.49 16.35
N LYS A 220 -11.70 13.61 15.41
CA LYS A 220 -12.53 13.27 14.23
C LYS A 220 -13.56 12.17 14.49
N TYR A 221 -13.57 11.57 15.67
CA TYR A 221 -14.41 10.42 15.98
C TYR A 221 -15.30 10.69 17.19
N ASP A 222 -16.51 10.12 17.17
CA ASP A 222 -17.40 10.10 18.32
C ASP A 222 -17.10 8.92 19.24
N LYS A 223 -16.60 7.81 18.66
CA LYS A 223 -16.36 6.57 19.38
C LYS A 223 -15.25 5.75 18.73
N LEU A 224 -14.50 5.03 19.57
CA LEU A 224 -13.59 3.97 19.19
C LEU A 224 -13.89 2.71 20.01
N THR A 225 -13.96 1.57 19.34
CA THR A 225 -14.09 0.25 19.98
C THR A 225 -12.97 -0.67 19.56
N GLY A 226 -12.42 -1.43 20.51
CA GLY A 226 -11.56 -2.57 20.25
C GLY A 226 -12.31 -3.88 20.46
N TYR A 227 -12.10 -4.87 19.61
CA TYR A 227 -12.56 -6.24 19.80
C TYR A 227 -11.46 -7.20 19.35
N SER A 228 -11.27 -8.30 20.07
CA SER A 228 -10.37 -9.36 19.61
C SER A 228 -11.03 -10.73 19.59
N ASP A 229 -10.90 -11.40 18.45
CA ASP A 229 -11.03 -12.85 18.33
C ASP A 229 -9.64 -13.47 18.11
N ASN A 230 -9.36 -13.92 16.89
CA ASN A 230 -8.03 -14.26 16.40
C ASN A 230 -7.18 -13.02 16.12
N SER A 231 -7.80 -11.98 15.55
CA SER A 231 -7.18 -10.67 15.25
C SER A 231 -7.78 -9.59 16.12
N VAL A 232 -7.03 -8.50 16.35
CA VAL A 232 -7.57 -7.30 16.96
C VAL A 232 -8.19 -6.43 15.87
N SER A 233 -9.46 -6.09 16.03
CA SER A 233 -10.19 -5.14 15.20
C SER A 233 -10.43 -3.85 15.99
N LEU A 234 -10.05 -2.72 15.40
CA LEU A 234 -10.32 -1.38 15.90
C LEU A 234 -11.37 -0.74 15.00
N THR A 235 -12.51 -0.36 15.55
CA THR A 235 -13.59 0.30 14.80
C THR A 235 -13.75 1.72 15.31
N PHE A 236 -13.47 2.67 14.43
CA PHE A 236 -13.66 4.10 14.62
C PHE A 236 -15.02 4.49 14.05
N PHE A 237 -15.75 5.34 14.77
CA PHE A 237 -17.03 5.91 14.35
C PHE A 237 -16.84 7.41 14.10
N PRO A 238 -16.70 7.83 12.83
CA PRO A 238 -16.51 9.23 12.47
C PRO A 238 -17.65 10.14 12.90
N LYS A 239 -17.31 11.39 13.21
CA LYS A 239 -18.29 12.48 13.28
C LYS A 239 -18.90 12.74 11.90
N LYS A 240 -20.16 13.18 11.86
CA LYS A 240 -20.93 13.33 10.61
C LYS A 240 -20.33 14.29 9.59
N ASP A 241 -19.56 15.27 10.04
CA ASP A 241 -18.94 16.31 9.22
C ASP A 241 -17.52 15.96 8.74
N GLN A 242 -17.01 14.78 9.12
CA GLN A 242 -15.65 14.36 8.77
C GLN A 242 -15.64 13.56 7.47
N GLY A 243 -14.88 14.06 6.49
CA GLY A 243 -14.64 13.39 5.21
C GLY A 243 -13.19 12.95 5.00
N GLU A 244 -12.28 13.30 5.90
CA GLU A 244 -10.84 13.04 5.76
C GLU A 244 -10.21 12.62 7.10
N PHE A 245 -9.48 11.52 7.08
CA PHE A 245 -8.92 10.87 8.27
C PHE A 245 -7.45 10.56 8.06
N HIS A 246 -6.61 10.87 9.04
CA HIS A 246 -5.19 10.57 9.02
C HIS A 246 -4.82 9.55 10.09
N PHE A 247 -3.94 8.62 9.71
CA PHE A 247 -3.41 7.58 10.57
C PHE A 247 -1.90 7.43 10.37
N ALA A 248 -1.18 7.05 11.43
CA ALA A 248 0.17 6.50 11.31
C ALA A 248 0.18 5.08 11.90
N LEU A 249 0.68 4.13 11.10
CA LEU A 249 0.73 2.71 11.40
C LEU A 249 2.19 2.34 11.66
N GLY A 250 2.49 1.94 12.89
CA GLY A 250 3.82 1.52 13.33
C GLY A 250 3.82 0.11 13.90
N TYR A 251 4.99 -0.32 14.34
CA TYR A 251 5.19 -1.60 15.03
C TYR A 251 6.42 -1.53 15.96
N PHE A 252 6.57 -2.55 16.80
CA PHE A 252 7.82 -2.86 17.49
C PHE A 252 8.15 -4.34 17.32
N PHE A 253 9.43 -4.67 17.43
CA PHE A 253 9.96 -6.00 17.25
C PHE A 253 11.25 -6.19 18.03
N LYS A 254 11.46 -7.38 18.62
CA LYS A 254 12.62 -7.72 19.46
C LYS A 254 12.81 -6.76 20.63
N GLU A 255 11.69 -6.33 21.21
CA GLU A 255 11.66 -5.50 22.39
C GLU A 255 10.51 -5.95 23.31
N PRO A 256 10.73 -6.07 24.63
CA PRO A 256 9.66 -6.34 25.59
C PRO A 256 8.52 -5.31 25.47
N PRO A 257 7.24 -5.73 25.47
CA PRO A 257 6.11 -4.80 25.31
C PRO A 257 6.10 -3.67 26.34
N ALA A 258 6.52 -3.92 27.58
CA ALA A 258 6.55 -2.90 28.63
C ALA A 258 7.45 -1.71 28.24
N ASP A 259 8.64 -1.99 27.72
CA ASP A 259 9.62 -0.97 27.33
C ASP A 259 9.20 -0.30 26.02
N ALA A 260 8.83 -1.10 25.03
CA ALA A 260 8.44 -0.62 23.71
C ALA A 260 7.25 0.33 23.78
N ILE A 261 6.21 -0.06 24.53
CA ILE A 261 4.97 0.71 24.66
C ILE A 261 5.20 1.96 25.50
N SER A 262 5.98 1.89 26.59
CA SER A 262 6.32 3.06 27.41
C SER A 262 7.06 4.11 26.57
N ARG A 263 8.10 3.68 25.85
CA ARG A 263 8.88 4.51 24.93
C ARG A 263 8.00 5.10 23.83
N PHE A 264 7.09 4.31 23.25
CA PHE A 264 6.16 4.80 22.25
C PHE A 264 5.25 5.89 22.80
N LEU A 265 4.52 5.63 23.90
CA LEU A 265 3.51 6.54 24.42
C LEU A 265 4.10 7.85 24.96
N VAL A 266 5.33 7.82 25.50
CA VAL A 266 5.98 8.99 26.10
C VAL A 266 6.86 9.74 25.11
N GLU A 267 7.73 9.04 24.37
CA GLU A 267 8.79 9.68 23.58
C GLU A 267 8.44 9.80 22.09
N ARG A 268 7.87 8.75 21.49
CA ARG A 268 7.66 8.71 20.03
C ARG A 268 6.33 9.32 19.62
N LEU A 269 5.26 9.10 20.39
CA LEU A 269 3.90 9.52 20.05
C LEU A 269 3.79 11.02 19.73
N PRO A 270 4.31 11.97 20.54
CA PRO A 270 4.20 13.40 20.22
C PRO A 270 4.84 13.78 18.88
N ASN A 271 5.96 13.14 18.54
CA ASN A 271 6.68 13.40 17.30
C ASN A 271 5.92 12.86 16.08
N ILE A 272 5.33 11.66 16.19
CA ILE A 272 4.54 11.06 15.12
C ILE A 272 3.21 11.81 14.95
N GLU A 273 2.57 12.25 16.02
CA GLU A 273 1.39 13.12 15.95
C GLU A 273 1.69 14.44 15.23
N LYS A 274 2.80 15.09 15.59
CA LYS A 274 3.25 16.32 14.93
C LYS A 274 3.49 16.07 13.45
N MET A 275 4.21 14.99 13.11
CA MET A 275 4.47 14.61 11.72
C MET A 275 3.16 14.38 10.96
N LEU A 276 2.21 13.61 11.51
CA LEU A 276 0.93 13.32 10.88
C LEU A 276 0.16 14.59 10.49
N ARG A 277 0.23 15.64 11.31
CA ARG A 277 -0.41 16.95 11.05
C ARG A 277 0.31 17.80 10.01
N THR A 278 1.62 17.58 9.81
CA THR A 278 2.46 18.42 8.93
C THR A 278 2.88 17.72 7.64
N ILE A 279 2.44 16.48 7.40
CA ILE A 279 2.76 15.76 6.16
C ILE A 279 2.24 16.54 4.95
N ASP A 280 3.14 16.79 4.01
CA ASP A 280 2.72 17.07 2.64
C ASP A 280 2.18 15.78 2.03
N TRP A 281 0.86 15.69 1.98
CA TRP A 281 0.18 14.53 1.43
C TRP A 281 0.25 14.45 -0.09
N ASN A 282 0.77 15.46 -0.80
CA ASN A 282 0.94 15.45 -2.25
C ASN A 282 2.39 15.80 -2.63
N PRO A 283 3.38 15.01 -2.18
CA PRO A 283 4.77 15.33 -2.41
C PRO A 283 5.08 15.30 -3.91
N ALA A 284 5.99 16.17 -4.34
CA ALA A 284 6.42 16.25 -5.73
C ALA A 284 7.08 14.93 -6.16
N VAL A 285 6.65 14.41 -7.32
CA VAL A 285 7.17 13.15 -7.88
C VAL A 285 8.66 13.29 -8.20
N ASP A 286 9.46 12.29 -7.82
CA ASP A 286 10.85 12.19 -8.23
C ASP A 286 10.94 11.86 -9.72
N VAL A 287 11.57 12.78 -10.46
CA VAL A 287 11.71 12.70 -11.91
C VAL A 287 12.97 11.98 -12.36
N SER A 288 13.93 11.76 -11.46
CA SER A 288 15.26 11.23 -11.78
C SER A 288 15.18 9.87 -12.49
N SER A 289 14.32 8.98 -12.00
CA SER A 289 14.12 7.66 -12.60
C SER A 289 13.50 7.74 -14.00
N PHE A 290 12.59 8.69 -14.23
CA PHE A 290 11.98 8.90 -15.54
C PHE A 290 12.99 9.47 -16.54
N GLU A 291 13.73 10.51 -16.14
CA GLU A 291 14.75 11.16 -16.98
C GLU A 291 15.86 10.18 -17.38
N SER A 292 16.37 9.40 -16.42
CA SER A 292 17.32 8.32 -16.68
C SER A 292 16.74 7.26 -17.62
N GLY A 293 15.47 6.86 -17.39
CA GLY A 293 14.75 5.94 -18.27
C GLY A 293 14.59 6.46 -19.70
N LEU A 294 14.29 7.75 -19.87
CA LEU A 294 14.19 8.40 -21.18
C LEU A 294 15.52 8.36 -21.92
N GLN A 295 16.61 8.75 -21.24
CA GLN A 295 17.96 8.74 -21.83
C GLN A 295 18.35 7.33 -22.27
N GLN A 296 18.12 6.32 -21.43
CA GLN A 296 18.38 4.91 -21.76
C GLN A 296 17.52 4.44 -22.95
N THR A 297 16.27 4.88 -23.03
CA THR A 297 15.37 4.51 -24.14
C THR A 297 15.83 5.15 -25.45
N ARG A 298 16.21 6.43 -25.44
CA ARG A 298 16.78 7.10 -26.62
C ARG A 298 18.06 6.40 -27.11
N LEU A 299 18.92 5.97 -26.19
CA LEU A 299 20.13 5.19 -26.52
C LEU A 299 19.80 3.81 -27.11
N LEU A 300 18.73 3.15 -26.65
CA LEU A 300 18.27 1.90 -27.23
C LEU A 300 17.72 2.09 -28.64
N LEU A 301 16.93 3.15 -28.85
CA LEU A 301 16.35 3.49 -30.15
C LEU A 301 17.41 3.82 -31.19
N SER A 302 18.48 4.54 -30.82
CA SER A 302 19.57 4.85 -31.74
C SER A 302 20.36 3.62 -32.22
N LYS A 303 20.19 2.46 -31.57
CA LYS A 303 20.79 1.18 -31.97
C LYS A 303 19.88 0.32 -32.86
N LEU A 304 18.62 0.71 -33.07
CA LEU A 304 17.70 0.02 -33.98
C LEU A 304 17.86 0.51 -35.43
N ASP A 305 17.44 -0.30 -36.41
CA ASP A 305 17.42 0.14 -37.80
C ASP A 305 16.39 1.28 -37.98
N PRO A 306 16.66 2.26 -38.86
CA PRO A 306 15.85 3.47 -39.01
C PRO A 306 14.34 3.23 -39.21
N GLY A 307 13.97 2.19 -39.97
CA GLY A 307 12.55 1.84 -40.22
C GLY A 307 11.82 1.27 -39.00
N ALA A 308 12.51 0.53 -38.13
CA ALA A 308 11.95 -0.04 -36.91
C ALA A 308 11.87 0.98 -35.76
N GLY A 309 12.79 1.95 -35.73
CA GLY A 309 12.88 2.94 -34.65
C GLY A 309 11.80 4.04 -34.72
N THR A 310 11.27 4.35 -35.91
CA THR A 310 10.41 5.53 -36.10
C THR A 310 9.11 5.47 -35.28
N ALA A 311 8.43 4.31 -35.25
CA ALA A 311 7.19 4.16 -34.49
C ALA A 311 7.42 4.29 -32.97
N PHE A 312 8.51 3.70 -32.46
CA PHE A 312 8.85 3.80 -31.05
C PHE A 312 9.34 5.19 -30.63
N SER A 313 10.01 5.93 -31.52
CA SER A 313 10.40 7.32 -31.27
C SER A 313 9.16 8.20 -31.08
N SER A 314 8.15 8.07 -31.95
CA SER A 314 6.89 8.80 -31.79
C SER A 314 6.17 8.44 -30.49
N GLU A 315 6.16 7.16 -30.11
CA GLU A 315 5.57 6.73 -28.83
C GLU A 315 6.35 7.29 -27.62
N LEU A 316 7.67 7.33 -27.69
CA LEU A 316 8.52 7.92 -26.65
C LEU A 316 8.22 9.41 -26.44
N GLU A 317 8.07 10.17 -27.52
CA GLU A 317 7.71 11.59 -27.47
C GLU A 317 6.33 11.82 -26.82
N LEU A 318 5.35 10.98 -27.14
CA LEU A 318 4.03 11.03 -26.52
C LEU A 318 4.10 10.75 -25.00
N ILE A 319 4.90 9.75 -24.60
CA ILE A 319 5.12 9.43 -23.18
C ILE A 319 5.79 10.58 -22.45
N GLU A 320 6.83 11.19 -23.05
CA GLU A 320 7.51 12.35 -22.47
C GLU A 320 6.58 13.57 -22.34
N LYS A 321 5.78 13.86 -23.37
CA LYS A 321 4.79 14.94 -23.32
C LYS A 321 3.74 14.70 -22.24
N ALA A 322 3.24 13.47 -22.12
CA ALA A 322 2.29 13.09 -21.07
C ALA A 322 2.90 13.27 -19.68
N PHE A 323 4.14 12.82 -19.46
CA PHE A 323 4.83 13.01 -18.18
C PHE A 323 5.02 14.49 -17.83
N ARG A 324 5.48 15.31 -18.78
CA ARG A 324 5.69 16.76 -18.55
C ARG A 324 4.39 17.46 -18.21
N LYS A 325 3.30 17.14 -18.91
CA LYS A 325 1.96 17.66 -18.61
C LYS A 325 1.53 17.26 -17.19
N ALA A 326 1.56 15.97 -16.89
CA ALA A 326 1.16 15.46 -15.57
C ALA A 326 2.00 16.10 -14.45
N ARG A 327 3.31 16.26 -14.64
CA ARG A 327 4.19 16.97 -13.71
C ARG A 327 3.78 18.43 -13.51
N SER A 328 3.50 19.16 -14.59
CA SER A 328 3.08 20.57 -14.49
C SER A 328 1.73 20.76 -13.80
N GLU A 329 0.87 19.74 -13.85
CA GLU A 329 -0.44 19.71 -13.22
C GLU A 329 -0.41 19.12 -11.79
N ASN A 330 0.79 18.75 -11.28
CA ASN A 330 0.96 17.99 -10.04
C ASN A 330 0.14 16.68 -9.99
N ASP A 331 -0.11 16.09 -11.16
CA ASP A 331 -0.80 14.81 -11.31
C ASP A 331 0.18 13.64 -11.10
N ALA A 332 0.35 13.25 -9.84
CA ALA A 332 1.15 12.08 -9.47
C ALA A 332 0.71 10.79 -10.20
N SER A 333 -0.60 10.67 -10.46
CA SER A 333 -1.20 9.54 -11.13
C SER A 333 -0.80 9.48 -12.60
N GLY A 334 -0.85 10.60 -13.31
CA GLY A 334 -0.37 10.73 -14.68
C GLY A 334 1.14 10.53 -14.81
N CYS A 335 1.92 11.00 -13.83
CA CYS A 335 3.37 10.74 -13.78
C CYS A 335 3.69 9.24 -13.65
N ALA A 336 3.00 8.53 -12.76
CA ALA A 336 3.17 7.07 -12.58
C ALA A 336 2.80 6.29 -13.84
N GLU A 337 1.72 6.69 -14.52
CA GLU A 337 1.28 6.07 -15.77
C GLU A 337 2.31 6.26 -16.89
N ALA A 338 2.84 7.47 -17.06
CA ALA A 338 3.88 7.73 -18.05
C ALA A 338 5.18 6.96 -17.74
N GLN A 339 5.55 6.80 -16.46
CA GLN A 339 6.68 5.96 -16.04
C GLN A 339 6.47 4.48 -16.42
N GLU A 340 5.28 3.93 -16.17
CA GLU A 340 4.96 2.55 -16.55
C GLU A 340 4.92 2.36 -18.07
N ASN A 341 4.39 3.34 -18.81
CA ASN A 341 4.40 3.30 -20.28
C ASN A 341 5.83 3.34 -20.84
N LEU A 342 6.71 4.17 -20.25
CA LEU A 342 8.13 4.17 -20.59
C LEU A 342 8.77 2.81 -20.35
N ARG A 343 8.48 2.17 -19.21
CA ARG A 343 8.98 0.83 -18.89
C ARG A 343 8.49 -0.21 -19.91
N LYS A 344 7.20 -0.23 -20.24
CA LYS A 344 6.63 -1.13 -21.25
C LYS A 344 7.23 -0.91 -22.64
N LEU A 345 7.43 0.34 -23.05
CA LEU A 345 8.08 0.69 -24.31
C LEU A 345 9.50 0.13 -24.36
N ARG A 346 10.29 0.28 -23.29
CA ARG A 346 11.64 -0.28 -23.19
C ARG A 346 11.67 -1.80 -23.34
N VAL A 347 10.72 -2.51 -22.73
CA VAL A 347 10.61 -3.97 -22.87
C VAL A 347 10.37 -4.36 -24.32
N ARG A 348 9.40 -3.72 -25.00
CA ARG A 348 9.10 -4.00 -26.42
C ARG A 348 10.28 -3.67 -27.34
N ILE A 349 10.98 -2.56 -27.11
CA ILE A 349 12.21 -2.21 -27.83
C ILE A 349 13.26 -3.30 -27.64
N GLY A 350 13.44 -3.79 -26.41
CA GLY A 350 14.37 -4.88 -26.10
C GLY A 350 14.01 -6.19 -26.81
N GLU A 351 12.74 -6.58 -26.78
CA GLU A 351 12.22 -7.77 -27.47
C GLU A 351 12.44 -7.70 -28.99
N GLN A 352 12.17 -6.54 -29.60
CA GLN A 352 12.41 -6.34 -31.03
C GLN A 352 13.90 -6.33 -31.37
N GLY A 353 14.75 -5.79 -30.50
CA GLY A 353 16.21 -5.87 -30.65
C GLY A 353 16.71 -7.32 -30.62
N LEU A 354 16.19 -8.14 -29.70
CA LEU A 354 16.53 -9.56 -29.57
C LEU A 354 16.02 -10.41 -30.73
N ALA A 355 14.86 -10.06 -31.31
CA ALA A 355 14.29 -10.75 -32.46
C ALA A 355 15.21 -10.76 -33.69
N ARG A 356 16.17 -9.83 -33.79
CA ARG A 356 17.18 -9.78 -34.87
C ARG A 356 18.23 -10.90 -34.79
N PHE A 357 18.29 -11.61 -33.68
CA PHE A 357 19.23 -12.69 -33.42
C PHE A 357 18.57 -14.08 -33.42
N ARG A 358 17.25 -14.13 -33.59
CA ARG A 358 16.49 -15.35 -33.87
C ARG A 358 16.30 -15.47 -35.37
#